data_AF-A0A829PQR7-F1
#
_entry.id   AF-A0A829PQR7-F1
#
_cell.length_a   1.000
_cell.length_b   1.000
_cell.length_c   1.000
_cell.angle_alpha   90.00
_cell.angle_beta   90.00
_cell.angle_gamma   90.00
#
_symmetry.space_group_name_H-M   'P 1'
#
loop_
_entity.id
_entity.type
_entity.pdbx_description
1 polymer ?
#
loop_
_entity_poly.entity_id
_entity_poly.type
_entity_poly.pdbx_seq_one_letter_code
_entity_poly.pdbx_strand_id
1 'polypeptide(L)'
;MLAGRLGSGGRLLVCGNGGSAAEAQHLTAELVGRFRDERQPLSAIALHAETSSLTAIVNDYGNEEIFARGVRAHGRDGDVLLALSTSGASRNVLAAVKAAREQNMVPWALTGPAPNPLAASCDDAVSVEARSVATVQEMHLVLIHALCASIDEVLVGPQS
;
A
#
# COMPACT_ATOMS: atom_id res chain seq x y z
N MET A 1 6.88 -11.93 -7.34
CA MET A 1 5.99 -12.04 -6.16
C MET A 1 6.47 -11.09 -5.07
N LEU A 2 5.56 -10.50 -4.27
CA LEU A 2 5.91 -9.49 -3.25
C LEU A 2 6.89 -10.02 -2.19
N ALA A 3 6.65 -11.23 -1.67
CA ALA A 3 7.52 -11.86 -0.67
C ALA A 3 8.98 -11.92 -1.14
N GLY A 4 9.24 -12.42 -2.34
CA GLY A 4 10.60 -12.47 -2.90
C GLY A 4 11.25 -11.09 -3.06
N ARG A 5 10.49 -10.06 -3.49
CA ARG A 5 10.99 -8.68 -3.59
C ARG A 5 11.39 -8.13 -2.23
N LEU A 6 10.54 -8.30 -1.22
CA LEU A 6 10.81 -7.82 0.13
C LEU A 6 11.97 -8.59 0.79
N GLY A 7 12.02 -9.92 0.60
CA GLY A 7 13.08 -10.77 1.11
C GLY A 7 14.47 -10.47 0.50
N SER A 8 14.52 -9.88 -0.69
CA SER A 8 15.76 -9.42 -1.34
C SER A 8 16.07 -7.94 -1.09
N GLY A 9 15.40 -7.28 -0.13
CA GLY A 9 15.66 -5.89 0.23
C GLY A 9 14.87 -4.83 -0.56
N GLY A 10 13.92 -5.26 -1.39
CA GLY A 10 12.93 -4.37 -1.99
C GLY A 10 11.98 -3.79 -0.94
N ARG A 11 11.24 -2.75 -1.33
CA ARG A 11 10.39 -1.98 -0.43
C ARG A 11 8.93 -1.96 -0.87
N LEU A 12 8.05 -1.95 0.12
CA LEU A 12 6.64 -1.65 -0.05
C LEU A 12 6.33 -0.22 0.42
N LEU A 13 5.85 0.63 -0.47
CA LEU A 13 5.21 1.89 -0.09
C LEU A 13 3.70 1.65 -0.04
N VAL A 14 3.02 2.21 0.96
CA VAL A 14 1.58 2.04 1.12
C VAL A 14 0.90 3.39 1.34
N CYS A 15 -0.21 3.65 0.64
CA CYS A 15 -1.00 4.86 0.81
C CYS A 15 -2.50 4.59 0.79
N GLY A 16 -3.25 5.50 1.41
CA GLY A 16 -4.70 5.47 1.51
C GLY A 16 -5.20 6.65 2.34
N ASN A 17 -6.50 6.93 2.29
CA ASN A 17 -7.13 8.02 3.04
C ASN A 17 -8.06 7.47 4.13
N GLY A 18 -8.15 8.14 5.28
CA GLY A 18 -9.10 7.78 6.34
C GLY A 18 -8.85 6.37 6.89
N GLY A 19 -9.87 5.51 6.93
CA GLY A 19 -9.73 4.12 7.38
C GLY A 19 -8.69 3.33 6.57
N SER A 20 -8.57 3.60 5.26
CA SER A 20 -7.52 2.99 4.42
C SER A 20 -6.12 3.48 4.78
N ALA A 21 -5.98 4.66 5.41
CA ALA A 21 -4.71 5.09 5.98
C ALA A 21 -4.37 4.26 7.23
N ALA A 22 -5.33 4.03 8.12
CA ALA A 22 -5.13 3.17 9.29
C ALA A 22 -4.71 1.74 8.89
N GLU A 23 -5.35 1.16 7.88
CA GLU A 23 -4.98 -0.12 7.28
C GLU A 23 -3.58 -0.11 6.65
N ALA A 24 -3.21 0.95 5.94
CA ALA A 24 -1.88 1.11 5.38
C ALA A 24 -0.80 1.13 6.48
N GLN A 25 -1.05 1.86 7.57
CA GLN A 25 -0.13 1.90 8.72
C GLN A 25 -0.07 0.55 9.44
N HIS A 26 -1.22 -0.10 9.63
CA HIS A 26 -1.31 -1.46 10.20
C HIS A 26 -0.45 -2.45 9.41
N LEU A 27 -0.65 -2.55 8.08
CA LEU A 27 0.15 -3.41 7.21
C LEU A 27 1.65 -3.15 7.37
N THR A 28 2.06 -1.87 7.35
CA THR A 28 3.49 -1.54 7.44
C THR A 28 4.09 -1.90 8.80
N ALA A 29 3.31 -1.80 9.89
CA ALA A 29 3.75 -2.21 11.22
C ALA A 29 3.97 -3.73 11.30
N GLU A 30 3.07 -4.54 10.72
CA GLU A 30 3.20 -6.00 10.67
C GLU A 30 4.40 -6.47 9.83
N LEU A 31 4.73 -5.72 8.75
CA LEU A 31 5.87 -6.05 7.90
C LEU A 31 7.22 -5.65 8.52
N VAL A 32 7.29 -4.46 9.12
CA VAL A 32 8.51 -3.96 9.78
C VAL A 32 8.79 -4.70 11.08
N GLY A 33 7.74 -5.02 11.85
CA GLY A 33 7.83 -5.94 12.96
C GLY A 33 7.71 -7.38 12.46
N ARG A 34 6.72 -8.09 13.00
CA ARG A 34 6.34 -9.44 12.59
C ARG A 34 4.83 -9.59 12.68
N PHE A 35 4.26 -10.44 11.83
CA PHE A 35 2.83 -10.77 11.89
C PHE A 35 2.54 -11.96 12.79
N ARG A 36 3.02 -13.16 12.44
CA ARG A 36 2.87 -14.37 13.28
C ARG A 36 4.23 -14.95 13.65
N ASP A 37 4.98 -15.32 12.63
CA ASP A 37 6.25 -16.01 12.79
C ASP A 37 7.41 -15.01 12.84
N GLU A 38 8.49 -15.40 13.52
CA GLU A 38 9.68 -14.56 13.58
C GLU A 38 10.42 -14.59 12.24
N ARG A 39 10.76 -13.42 11.72
CA ARG A 39 11.55 -13.26 10.49
C ARG A 39 12.32 -11.94 10.52
N GLN A 40 13.22 -11.76 9.56
CA GLN A 40 13.83 -10.46 9.35
C GLN A 40 12.77 -9.37 9.10
N PRO A 41 12.99 -8.14 9.60
CA PRO A 41 12.10 -7.01 9.34
C PRO A 41 12.11 -6.68 7.84
N LEU A 42 10.94 -6.35 7.28
CA LEU A 42 10.80 -6.00 5.86
C LEU A 42 10.64 -4.49 5.69
N SER A 43 11.19 -3.94 4.59
CA SER A 43 11.09 -2.50 4.33
C SER A 43 9.69 -2.14 3.86
N ALA A 44 8.89 -1.53 4.74
CA ALA A 44 7.56 -1.02 4.41
C ALA A 44 7.35 0.38 5.00
N ILE A 45 6.75 1.30 4.23
CA ILE A 45 6.51 2.69 4.64
C ILE A 45 5.07 3.09 4.34
N ALA A 46 4.35 3.52 5.38
CA ALA A 46 3.06 4.19 5.23
C ALA A 46 3.29 5.66 4.91
N LEU A 47 2.94 6.08 3.70
CA LEU A 47 3.28 7.42 3.18
C LEU A 47 2.58 8.57 3.91
N HIS A 48 1.59 8.28 4.74
CA HIS A 48 0.87 9.28 5.52
C HIS A 48 1.38 9.45 6.96
N ALA A 49 2.29 8.59 7.43
CA ALA A 49 2.59 8.46 8.85
C ALA A 49 3.48 9.60 9.41
N GLU A 50 4.35 10.20 8.59
CA GLU A 50 5.17 11.34 9.03
C GLU A 50 4.38 12.65 8.86
N THR A 51 3.81 13.12 9.96
CA THR A 51 2.84 14.22 9.97
C THR A 51 3.43 15.56 9.56
N SER A 52 4.72 15.80 9.80
CA SER A 52 5.36 17.08 9.44
C SER A 52 5.47 17.21 7.92
N SER A 53 5.93 16.16 7.25
CA SER A 53 6.01 16.05 5.79
C SER A 53 4.61 16.08 5.20
N LEU A 54 3.65 15.35 5.79
CA LEU A 54 2.27 15.34 5.34
C LEU A 54 1.69 16.77 5.29
N THR A 55 1.81 17.51 6.39
CA THR A 55 1.24 18.86 6.50
C THR A 55 1.99 19.86 5.62
N ALA A 56 3.32 19.80 5.55
CA ALA A 56 4.12 20.64 4.66
C ALA A 56 3.79 20.40 3.18
N ILE A 57 3.67 19.14 2.75
CA ILE A 57 3.34 18.82 1.37
C ILE A 57 1.96 19.35 0.99
N VAL A 58 0.95 19.15 1.85
CA VAL A 58 -0.40 19.65 1.60
C VAL A 58 -0.41 21.17 1.53
N ASN A 59 0.33 21.86 2.41
CA ASN A 59 0.44 23.31 2.43
C ASN A 59 1.08 23.87 1.15
N ASP A 60 2.20 23.27 0.71
CA ASP A 60 3.03 23.84 -0.35
C ASP A 60 2.63 23.38 -1.76
N TYR A 61 2.04 22.19 -1.89
CA TYR A 61 1.76 21.55 -3.17
C TYR A 61 0.31 21.07 -3.33
N GLY A 62 -0.49 21.18 -2.28
CA GLY A 62 -1.89 20.75 -2.27
C GLY A 62 -2.08 19.26 -1.98
N ASN A 63 -3.32 18.90 -1.67
CA ASN A 63 -3.70 17.55 -1.25
C ASN A 63 -3.42 16.46 -2.29
N GLU A 64 -3.39 16.78 -3.58
CA GLU A 64 -3.15 15.79 -4.64
C GLU A 64 -1.73 15.22 -4.60
N GLU A 65 -0.74 16.01 -4.16
CA GLU A 65 0.67 15.61 -4.12
C GLU A 65 1.08 14.90 -2.81
N ILE A 66 0.16 14.79 -1.84
CA ILE A 66 0.41 14.30 -0.48
C ILE A 66 1.12 12.94 -0.43
N PHE A 67 0.82 12.04 -1.36
CA PHE A 67 1.46 10.73 -1.47
C PHE A 67 2.49 10.66 -2.59
N ALA A 68 2.24 11.34 -3.72
CA ALA A 68 3.11 11.30 -4.90
C ALA A 68 4.54 11.76 -4.57
N ARG A 69 4.70 12.75 -3.68
CA ARG A 69 6.02 13.18 -3.23
C ARG A 69 6.76 12.14 -2.40
N GLY A 70 6.07 11.47 -1.48
CA GLY A 70 6.65 10.37 -0.72
C GLY A 70 7.06 9.20 -1.62
N VAL A 71 6.26 8.91 -2.65
CA VAL A 71 6.63 7.96 -3.71
C VAL A 71 7.93 8.40 -4.38
N ARG A 72 8.01 9.63 -4.92
CA ARG A 72 9.22 10.15 -5.60
C ARG A 72 10.46 10.21 -4.72
N ALA A 73 10.29 10.38 -3.41
CA ALA A 73 11.40 10.48 -2.47
C ALA A 73 11.94 9.11 -2.02
N HIS A 74 11.07 8.09 -1.94
CA HIS A 74 11.39 6.83 -1.28
C HIS A 74 11.33 5.60 -2.17
N GLY A 75 10.66 5.71 -3.32
CA GLY A 75 10.51 4.64 -4.30
C GLY A 75 11.81 4.37 -5.04
N ARG A 76 12.00 3.10 -5.43
CA ARG A 76 13.14 2.64 -6.21
C ARG A 76 12.64 1.76 -7.35
N ASP A 77 13.48 1.56 -8.35
CA ASP A 77 13.20 0.65 -9.46
C ASP A 77 12.81 -0.74 -8.94
N GLY A 78 11.65 -1.24 -9.36
CA GLY A 78 11.14 -2.55 -8.97
C GLY A 78 10.51 -2.66 -7.56
N ASP A 79 10.49 -1.59 -6.76
CA ASP A 79 9.72 -1.53 -5.52
C ASP A 79 8.21 -1.60 -5.81
N VAL A 80 7.40 -1.89 -4.78
CA VAL A 80 5.94 -1.99 -4.90
C VAL A 80 5.28 -0.79 -4.24
N LEU A 81 4.27 -0.22 -4.89
CA LEU A 81 3.30 0.67 -4.26
C LEU A 81 1.99 -0.09 -4.07
N LEU A 82 1.49 -0.20 -2.84
CA LEU A 82 0.14 -0.68 -2.57
C LEU A 82 -0.79 0.50 -2.23
N ALA A 83 -1.76 0.74 -3.09
CA ALA A 83 -2.71 1.83 -2.99
C ALA A 83 -4.07 1.34 -2.49
N LEU A 84 -4.55 1.88 -1.37
CA LEU A 84 -5.84 1.55 -0.79
C LEU A 84 -6.83 2.70 -1.02
N SER A 85 -7.97 2.39 -1.65
CA SER A 85 -9.06 3.35 -1.82
C SER A 85 -10.40 2.66 -1.99
N THR A 86 -11.31 2.84 -1.04
CA THR A 86 -12.65 2.24 -1.10
C THR A 86 -13.47 2.72 -2.29
N SER A 87 -13.26 3.95 -2.78
CA SER A 87 -13.89 4.44 -4.01
C SER A 87 -13.10 4.13 -5.28
N GLY A 88 -11.80 3.82 -5.14
CA GLY A 88 -10.88 3.70 -6.27
C GLY A 88 -10.70 4.98 -7.08
N ALA A 89 -11.12 6.14 -6.58
CA ALA A 89 -11.18 7.40 -7.34
C ALA A 89 -10.47 8.58 -6.65
N SER A 90 -9.82 8.35 -5.50
CA SER A 90 -9.10 9.40 -4.79
C SER A 90 -7.93 9.94 -5.63
N ARG A 91 -8.01 11.22 -6.02
CA ARG A 91 -7.00 11.87 -6.86
C ARG A 91 -5.57 11.78 -6.31
N ASN A 92 -5.42 11.95 -5.00
CA ASN A 92 -4.11 11.86 -4.35
C ASN A 92 -3.51 10.45 -4.37
N VAL A 93 -4.34 9.41 -4.33
CA VAL A 93 -3.92 8.01 -4.50
C VAL A 93 -3.57 7.72 -5.96
N LEU A 94 -4.37 8.21 -6.91
CA LEU A 94 -4.07 8.10 -8.35
C LEU A 94 -2.75 8.81 -8.71
N ALA A 95 -2.48 9.98 -8.12
CA ALA A 95 -1.23 10.70 -8.28
C ALA A 95 -0.04 9.88 -7.76
N ALA A 96 -0.20 9.14 -6.66
CA ALA A 96 0.83 8.22 -6.15
C ALA A 96 1.11 7.08 -7.15
N VAL A 97 0.08 6.47 -7.73
CA VAL A 97 0.23 5.44 -8.76
C VAL A 97 0.95 5.97 -10.00
N LYS A 98 0.61 7.18 -10.44
CA LYS A 98 1.32 7.84 -11.53
C LYS A 98 2.80 8.02 -11.20
N ALA A 99 3.12 8.55 -10.03
CA ALA A 99 4.50 8.75 -9.57
C ALA A 99 5.28 7.42 -9.40
N ALA A 100 4.59 6.33 -9.03
CA ALA A 100 5.19 5.01 -8.93
C ALA A 100 5.62 4.49 -10.30
N ARG A 101 4.76 4.64 -11.32
CA ARG A 101 5.10 4.28 -12.71
C ARG A 101 6.25 5.11 -13.26
N GLU A 102 6.29 6.41 -12.97
CA GLU A 102 7.40 7.30 -13.34
C GLU A 102 8.76 6.85 -12.76
N GLN A 103 8.76 6.05 -11.68
CA GLN A 103 9.95 5.49 -11.05
C GLN A 103 10.15 3.99 -11.28
N ASN A 104 9.45 3.40 -12.25
CA ASN A 104 9.49 1.97 -12.55
C ASN A 104 9.15 1.07 -11.34
N MET A 105 8.33 1.58 -10.43
CA MET A 105 7.73 0.77 -9.37
C MET A 105 6.55 -0.03 -9.93
N VAL A 106 6.15 -1.07 -9.20
CA VAL A 106 4.99 -1.93 -9.51
C VAL A 106 3.79 -1.46 -8.66
N PRO A 107 2.80 -0.76 -9.24
CA PRO A 107 1.62 -0.32 -8.50
C PRO A 107 0.56 -1.43 -8.39
N TRP A 108 0.11 -1.71 -7.17
CA TRP A 108 -1.00 -2.61 -6.83
C TRP A 108 -2.10 -1.84 -6.11
N ALA A 109 -3.33 -2.37 -6.12
CA ALA A 109 -4.45 -1.74 -5.43
C ALA A 109 -5.33 -2.68 -4.61
N LEU A 110 -5.84 -2.18 -3.48
CA LEU A 110 -7.05 -2.68 -2.83
C LEU A 110 -8.15 -1.63 -2.99
N THR A 111 -9.24 -2.01 -3.64
CA THR A 111 -10.33 -1.07 -3.95
C THR A 111 -11.68 -1.55 -3.43
N GLY A 112 -12.68 -0.68 -3.44
CA GLY A 112 -14.07 -1.13 -3.47
C GLY A 112 -14.48 -1.63 -4.87
N PRO A 113 -15.78 -1.60 -5.21
CA PRO A 113 -16.29 -2.16 -6.45
C PRO A 113 -15.59 -1.65 -7.71
N ALA A 114 -15.44 -2.53 -8.70
CA ALA A 114 -14.97 -2.22 -10.04
C ALA A 114 -16.17 -2.02 -11.00
N PRO A 115 -16.02 -1.25 -12.09
CA PRO A 115 -14.81 -0.57 -12.55
C PRO A 115 -14.51 0.70 -11.76
N ASN A 116 -13.23 0.99 -11.53
CA ASN A 116 -12.76 2.25 -10.96
C ASN A 116 -11.37 2.62 -11.52
N PRO A 117 -10.99 3.90 -11.52
CA PRO A 117 -9.76 4.35 -12.18
C PRO A 117 -8.49 3.83 -11.51
N LEU A 118 -8.51 3.59 -10.19
CA LEU A 118 -7.34 3.06 -9.48
C LEU A 118 -7.04 1.63 -9.92
N ALA A 119 -8.03 0.75 -9.92
CA ALA A 119 -7.88 -0.63 -10.38
C ALA A 119 -7.39 -0.70 -11.84
N ALA A 120 -7.90 0.17 -12.71
CA ALA A 120 -7.47 0.26 -14.11
C ALA A 120 -6.05 0.83 -14.31
N SER A 121 -5.51 1.56 -13.32
CA SER A 121 -4.20 2.21 -13.40
C SER A 121 -3.08 1.40 -12.76
N CYS A 122 -3.40 0.32 -12.04
CA CYS A 122 -2.45 -0.55 -11.36
C CYS A 122 -2.13 -1.81 -12.20
N ASP A 123 -1.00 -2.44 -11.91
CA ASP A 123 -0.61 -3.71 -12.56
C ASP A 123 -1.45 -4.88 -12.03
N ASP A 124 -1.94 -4.78 -10.78
CA ASP A 124 -2.87 -5.74 -10.18
C ASP A 124 -3.80 -5.01 -9.19
N ALA A 125 -5.01 -5.54 -9.00
CA ALA A 125 -6.00 -4.96 -8.11
C ALA A 125 -6.95 -6.01 -7.55
N VAL A 126 -7.21 -5.94 -6.23
CA VAL A 126 -8.29 -6.66 -5.58
C VAL A 126 -9.43 -5.69 -5.27
N SER A 127 -10.56 -5.87 -5.96
CA SER A 127 -11.76 -5.05 -5.79
C SER A 127 -12.78 -5.78 -4.92
N VAL A 128 -13.17 -5.17 -3.81
CA VAL A 128 -14.19 -5.71 -2.90
C VAL A 128 -15.58 -5.28 -3.36
N GLU A 129 -16.39 -6.24 -3.76
CA GLU A 129 -17.79 -6.01 -4.14
C GLU A 129 -18.67 -5.85 -2.88
N ALA A 130 -18.75 -4.62 -2.36
CA ALA A 130 -19.59 -4.30 -1.22
C ALA A 130 -20.23 -2.91 -1.37
N ARG A 131 -21.44 -2.76 -0.82
CA ARG A 131 -22.22 -1.51 -0.92
C ARG A 131 -21.78 -0.41 0.04
N SER A 132 -21.10 -0.76 1.13
CA SER A 132 -20.73 0.19 2.19
C SER A 132 -19.22 0.36 2.28
N VAL A 133 -18.76 1.58 2.50
CA VAL A 133 -17.34 1.90 2.71
C VAL A 133 -16.75 1.14 3.91
N ALA A 134 -17.54 0.99 4.98
CA ALA A 134 -17.12 0.26 6.18
C ALA A 134 -16.85 -1.22 5.87
N THR A 135 -17.74 -1.88 5.13
CA THR A 135 -17.53 -3.28 4.72
C THR A 135 -16.32 -3.43 3.80
N VAL A 136 -16.07 -2.46 2.90
CA VAL A 136 -14.86 -2.48 2.08
C VAL A 136 -13.59 -2.40 2.95
N GLN A 137 -13.58 -1.52 3.97
CA GLN A 137 -12.48 -1.38 4.92
C GLN A 137 -12.25 -2.67 5.74
N GLU A 138 -13.32 -3.25 6.29
CA GLU A 138 -13.25 -4.54 6.99
C GLU A 138 -12.60 -5.62 6.11
N MET A 139 -12.95 -5.67 4.82
CA MET A 139 -12.35 -6.61 3.87
C MET A 139 -10.92 -6.25 3.49
N HIS A 140 -10.56 -4.96 3.39
CA HIS A 140 -9.17 -4.55 3.19
C HIS A 140 -8.29 -5.00 4.36
N LEU A 141 -8.77 -4.92 5.60
CA LEU A 141 -8.06 -5.46 6.76
C LEU A 141 -7.85 -6.97 6.67
N VAL A 142 -8.89 -7.73 6.28
CA VAL A 142 -8.77 -9.19 6.08
C VAL A 142 -7.76 -9.52 4.99
N LEU A 143 -7.79 -8.79 3.87
CA LEU A 143 -6.85 -8.96 2.76
C LEU A 143 -5.41 -8.63 3.17
N ILE A 144 -5.21 -7.60 4.00
CA ILE A 144 -3.91 -7.26 4.59
C ILE A 144 -3.38 -8.40 5.46
N HIS A 145 -4.20 -8.98 6.35
CA HIS A 145 -3.78 -10.12 7.16
C HIS A 145 -3.47 -11.35 6.31
N ALA A 146 -4.26 -11.61 5.26
CA ALA A 146 -3.98 -12.69 4.32
C ALA A 146 -2.66 -12.47 3.56
N LEU A 147 -2.38 -11.22 3.17
CA LEU A 147 -1.11 -10.85 2.53
C LEU A 147 0.07 -11.09 3.47
N CYS A 148 -0.02 -10.63 4.73
CA CYS A 148 1.02 -10.87 5.73
C CYS A 148 1.26 -12.37 5.95
N ALA A 149 0.20 -13.16 6.13
CA ALA A 149 0.30 -14.60 6.30
C ALA A 149 1.01 -15.27 5.10
N SER A 150 0.63 -14.87 3.88
CA SER A 150 1.23 -15.41 2.65
C SER A 150 2.70 -15.02 2.49
N ILE A 151 3.08 -13.81 2.92
CA ILE A 151 4.48 -13.37 2.91
C ILE A 151 5.30 -14.19 3.91
N ASP A 152 4.80 -14.36 5.13
CA ASP A 152 5.48 -15.14 6.18
C ASP A 152 5.68 -16.59 5.74
N GLU A 153 4.65 -17.25 5.20
CA GLU A 153 4.73 -18.64 4.70
C GLU A 153 5.86 -18.82 3.67
N VAL A 154 6.00 -17.87 2.74
CA VAL A 154 7.03 -17.92 1.70
C VAL A 154 8.44 -17.65 2.25
N LEU A 155 8.57 -16.73 3.22
CA LEU A 155 9.87 -16.27 3.71
C LEU A 155 10.43 -17.11 4.86
N VAL A 156 9.56 -17.72 5.67
CA VAL A 156 9.95 -18.60 6.78
C VAL A 156 10.09 -20.05 6.29
N GLY A 157 9.34 -20.44 5.26
CA GLY A 157 9.25 -21.82 4.79
C GLY A 157 8.27 -22.65 5.65
N PRO A 158 8.00 -23.91 5.28
CA PRO A 158 7.11 -24.78 6.05
C PRO A 158 7.65 -24.96 7.47
N GLN A 159 6.81 -24.71 8.47
CA GLN A 159 7.12 -25.03 9.86
C GLN A 159 7.31 -26.55 9.96
N SER A 160 8.53 -26.99 10.26
CA SER A 160 8.87 -28.39 10.54
C SER A 160 8.27 -28.87 11.85
#